data_AF-A0A963VQZ3-F1
#
_entry.id   AF-A0A963VQZ3-F1
#
_cell.length_a   1.000
_cell.length_b   1.000
_cell.length_c   1.000
_cell.angle_alpha   90.00
_cell.angle_beta   90.00
_cell.angle_gamma   90.00
#
_symmetry.space_group_name_H-M   'P 1'
#
loop_
_entity.id
_entity.type
_entity.pdbx_description
1 polymer ?
#
loop_
_entity_poly.entity_id
_entity_poly.type
_entity_poly.pdbx_seq_one_letter_code
_entity_poly.pdbx_strand_id
1 'polypeptide(L)'
;MSEETSYSYEKAGVSIAAGNALIKAIGPLVKATARPGADAELGGFGGFFDPRAAGYTDPLLVAANDGVGTKVKLAIDHDRHDAIGIDLVAMCVNDLIVQGAEPLFFLD
;
A
#
# COMPACT_ATOMS: atom_id res chain seq x y z
N MET A 1 -42.19 -11.70 -19.47
CA MET A 1 -41.58 -11.53 -18.14
C MET A 1 -40.19 -10.97 -18.40
N SER A 2 -39.98 -9.69 -18.14
CA SER A 2 -38.65 -9.07 -18.27
C SER A 2 -37.72 -9.69 -17.23
N GLU A 3 -36.62 -10.29 -17.67
CA GLU A 3 -35.55 -10.71 -16.77
C GLU A 3 -35.03 -9.49 -16.01
N GLU A 4 -35.22 -9.46 -14.69
CA GLU A 4 -34.52 -8.51 -13.84
C GLU A 4 -33.03 -8.86 -13.88
N THR A 5 -32.28 -8.06 -14.64
CA THR A 5 -30.83 -8.19 -14.73
C THR A 5 -30.24 -7.95 -13.34
N SER A 6 -29.89 -9.01 -12.62
CA SER A 6 -29.24 -8.91 -11.31
C SER A 6 -27.86 -8.26 -11.48
N TYR A 7 -27.68 -7.10 -10.84
CA TYR A 7 -26.41 -6.38 -10.73
C TYR A 7 -25.57 -7.07 -9.64
N SER A 8 -24.48 -7.73 -10.04
CA SER A 8 -23.50 -8.24 -9.09
C SER A 8 -22.37 -7.22 -8.89
N TYR A 9 -21.72 -7.26 -7.72
CA TYR A 9 -20.54 -6.45 -7.42
C TYR A 9 -19.41 -6.67 -8.44
N GLU A 10 -19.32 -7.89 -8.97
CA GLU A 10 -18.40 -8.27 -10.05
C GLU A 10 -18.73 -7.59 -11.38
N LYS A 11 -20.01 -7.44 -11.74
CA LYS A 11 -20.41 -6.67 -12.94
C LYS A 11 -20.11 -5.18 -12.82
N ALA A 12 -19.91 -4.66 -11.60
CA ALA A 12 -19.41 -3.30 -11.36
C ALA A 12 -17.87 -3.21 -11.47
N GLY A 13 -17.19 -4.30 -11.86
CA GLY A 13 -15.74 -4.37 -12.02
C GLY A 13 -14.99 -4.82 -10.77
N VAL A 14 -15.68 -5.21 -9.69
CA VAL A 14 -15.05 -5.58 -8.42
C VAL A 14 -15.01 -7.10 -8.25
N SER A 15 -13.82 -7.69 -8.45
CA SER A 15 -13.60 -9.12 -8.23
C SER A 15 -12.96 -9.38 -6.86
N ILE A 16 -13.76 -9.92 -5.93
CA ILE A 16 -13.29 -10.36 -4.61
C ILE A 16 -12.24 -11.47 -4.76
N ALA A 17 -12.43 -12.36 -5.73
CA ALA A 17 -11.48 -13.44 -6.02
C ALA A 17 -10.12 -12.89 -6.47
N ALA A 18 -10.11 -11.89 -7.36
CA ALA A 18 -8.88 -11.24 -7.80
C ALA A 18 -8.17 -10.51 -6.64
N GLY A 19 -8.91 -9.81 -5.79
CA GLY A 19 -8.36 -9.16 -4.59
C GLY A 19 -7.70 -10.17 -3.63
N ASN A 20 -8.39 -11.28 -3.33
CA ASN A 20 -7.84 -12.33 -2.47
C ASN A 20 -6.61 -13.02 -3.08
N ALA A 21 -6.61 -13.21 -4.41
CA ALA A 21 -5.45 -13.78 -5.12
C ALA A 21 -4.23 -12.84 -5.04
N LEU A 22 -4.43 -11.53 -5.19
CA LEU A 22 -3.38 -10.53 -5.03
C LEU A 22 -2.81 -10.54 -3.61
N ILE A 23 -3.69 -10.47 -2.59
CA ILE A 23 -3.29 -10.50 -1.17
C ILE A 23 -2.41 -11.73 -0.90
N LYS A 24 -2.80 -12.91 -1.40
CA LYS A 24 -2.03 -14.15 -1.23
C LYS A 24 -0.67 -14.08 -1.93
N ALA A 25 -0.60 -13.48 -3.12
CA ALA A 25 0.63 -13.37 -3.90
C ALA A 25 1.65 -12.41 -3.25
N ILE A 26 1.19 -11.26 -2.75
CA ILE A 26 2.07 -10.23 -2.18
C ILE A 26 2.34 -10.45 -0.68
N GLY A 27 1.55 -11.28 0.00
CA GLY A 27 1.66 -11.52 1.45
C GLY A 27 3.09 -11.79 1.94
N PRO A 28 3.90 -12.65 1.29
CA PRO A 28 5.29 -12.85 1.69
C PRO A 28 6.18 -11.60 1.53
N LEU A 29 5.92 -10.77 0.52
CA LEU A 29 6.66 -9.53 0.27
C LEU A 29 6.32 -8.47 1.30
N VAL A 30 5.03 -8.32 1.64
CA VAL A 30 4.58 -7.41 2.70
C VAL A 30 5.11 -7.87 4.05
N LYS A 31 5.05 -9.16 4.37
CA LYS A 31 5.60 -9.68 5.63
C LYS A 31 7.11 -9.42 5.79
N ALA A 32 7.85 -9.32 4.69
CA ALA A 32 9.27 -9.00 4.73
C ALA A 32 9.57 -7.55 5.19
N THR A 33 8.55 -6.67 5.23
CA THR A 33 8.68 -5.29 5.73
C THR A 33 8.28 -5.12 7.20
N ALA A 34 7.93 -6.22 7.89
CA ALA A 34 7.56 -6.21 9.30
C ALA A 34 8.65 -5.59 10.18
N ARG A 35 8.23 -4.86 11.21
CA ARG A 35 9.13 -4.17 12.15
C ARG A 35 8.50 -4.10 13.54
N PRO A 36 9.25 -3.76 14.60
CA PRO A 36 8.65 -3.44 15.90
C PRO A 36 7.55 -2.37 15.73
N GLY A 37 6.36 -2.67 16.26
CA GLY A 37 5.16 -1.85 16.11
C GLY A 37 4.21 -2.30 14.99
N ALA A 38 4.64 -3.07 13.99
CA ALA A 38 3.77 -3.57 12.92
C ALA A 38 4.24 -4.93 12.35
N ASP A 39 3.34 -5.92 12.40
CA ASP A 39 3.56 -7.29 11.93
C ASP A 39 3.43 -7.47 10.41
N ALA A 40 2.92 -6.45 9.71
CA ALA A 40 2.71 -6.42 8.26
C ALA A 40 1.80 -7.57 7.76
N GLU A 41 0.76 -7.91 8.53
CA GLU A 41 -0.25 -8.89 8.11
C GLU A 41 -1.35 -8.27 7.22
N LEU A 42 -1.75 -8.99 6.17
CA LEU A 42 -2.83 -8.60 5.25
C LEU A 42 -4.11 -9.38 5.54
N GLY A 43 -5.28 -8.74 5.37
CA GLY A 43 -6.59 -9.39 5.48
C GLY A 43 -7.60 -8.71 6.41
N GLY A 44 -7.21 -7.60 7.06
CA GLY A 44 -8.11 -6.72 7.83
C GLY A 44 -8.58 -5.48 7.05
N PHE A 45 -9.43 -4.66 7.68
CA PHE A 45 -9.87 -3.38 7.10
C PHE A 45 -8.78 -2.29 7.12
N GLY A 46 -7.79 -2.45 8.01
CA GLY A 46 -6.64 -1.55 8.11
C GLY A 46 -5.49 -2.22 8.85
N GLY A 47 -4.28 -1.69 8.67
CA GLY A 47 -3.10 -2.06 9.43
C GLY A 47 -2.95 -1.22 10.70
N PHE A 48 -2.28 -1.77 11.70
CA PHE A 48 -1.94 -1.05 12.93
C PHE A 48 -0.44 -0.80 13.01
N PHE A 49 -0.07 0.33 13.60
CA PHE A 49 1.29 0.60 14.06
C PHE A 49 1.24 1.01 15.53
N ASP A 50 1.91 0.27 16.40
CA ASP A 50 2.05 0.57 17.83
C ASP A 50 3.39 1.32 18.09
N PRO A 51 3.35 2.64 18.35
CA PRO A 51 4.55 3.41 18.61
C PRO A 51 5.25 3.01 19.90
N ARG A 52 4.50 2.50 20.89
CA ARG A 52 5.07 2.07 22.17
C ARG A 52 5.86 0.78 21.99
N ALA A 53 5.31 -0.18 21.25
CA ALA A 53 6.01 -1.43 20.90
C ALA A 53 7.25 -1.18 20.01
N ALA A 54 7.25 -0.08 19.25
CA ALA A 54 8.40 0.37 18.48
C ALA A 54 9.45 1.16 19.30
N GLY A 55 9.19 1.44 20.58
CA GLY A 55 10.12 2.10 21.49
C GLY A 55 10.03 3.63 21.55
N TYR A 56 9.02 4.24 20.93
CA TYR A 56 8.83 5.68 20.98
C TYR A 56 8.17 6.11 22.31
N THR A 57 8.60 7.28 22.81
CA THR A 57 8.00 7.96 23.95
C THR A 57 7.51 9.32 23.47
N ASP A 58 6.20 9.55 23.55
CA ASP A 58 5.55 10.81 23.14
C ASP A 58 5.92 11.27 21.70
N PRO A 59 5.70 10.44 20.66
CA PRO A 59 6.11 10.79 19.30
C PRO A 59 5.17 11.82 18.67
N LEU A 60 5.75 12.69 17.84
CA LEU A 60 5.01 13.42 16.81
C LEU A 60 4.95 12.58 15.54
N LEU A 61 3.79 12.57 14.89
CA LEU A 61 3.60 11.86 13.63
C LEU A 61 3.64 12.84 12.46
N VAL A 62 4.42 12.50 11.44
CA VAL A 62 4.47 13.19 10.15
C VAL A 62 3.93 12.22 9.10
N ALA A 63 2.97 12.68 8.31
CA ALA A 63 2.39 11.91 7.22
C ALA A 63 2.64 12.65 5.90
N ALA A 64 2.93 11.88 4.86
CA ALA A 64 3.09 12.38 3.49
C ALA A 64 2.38 11.44 2.54
N ASN A 65 1.86 11.99 1.45
CA ASN A 65 1.24 11.26 0.36
C ASN A 65 1.69 11.88 -0.96
N ASP A 66 2.19 11.05 -1.86
CA ASP A 66 2.62 11.50 -3.17
C ASP A 66 2.36 10.41 -4.22
N GLY A 67 2.43 10.79 -5.50
CA GLY A 67 2.33 9.89 -6.63
C GLY A 67 3.58 9.93 -7.50
N VAL A 68 3.80 8.85 -8.24
CA VAL A 68 4.90 8.78 -9.22
C VAL A 68 4.71 9.74 -10.40
N GLY A 69 3.47 10.20 -10.62
CA GLY A 69 3.13 11.13 -11.69
C GLY A 69 3.18 10.49 -13.09
N THR A 70 3.53 11.29 -14.09
CA THR A 70 3.47 10.87 -15.50
C THR A 70 4.48 9.79 -15.88
N LYS A 71 5.48 9.50 -15.03
CA LYS A 71 6.43 8.39 -15.23
C LYS A 71 5.73 7.02 -15.29
N VAL A 72 4.54 6.87 -14.70
CA VAL A 72 3.70 5.67 -14.85
C VAL A 72 3.39 5.36 -16.31
N LYS A 73 3.23 6.38 -17.18
CA LYS A 73 3.00 6.17 -18.61
C LYS A 73 4.18 5.45 -19.26
N LEU A 74 5.40 5.85 -18.92
CA LEU A 74 6.61 5.21 -19.44
C LEU A 74 6.73 3.76 -18.94
N ALA A 75 6.37 3.49 -17.69
CA ALA A 75 6.35 2.13 -17.15
C ALA A 75 5.39 1.22 -17.94
N ILE A 76 4.21 1.73 -18.30
CA ILE A 76 3.20 1.03 -19.11
C ILE A 76 3.70 0.84 -20.55
N ASP A 77 4.16 1.93 -21.19
CA ASP A 77 4.56 1.92 -22.61
C ASP A 77 5.76 0.98 -22.87
N HIS A 78 6.58 0.73 -21.85
CA HIS A 78 7.74 -0.15 -21.92
C HIS A 78 7.54 -1.50 -21.24
N ASP A 79 6.36 -1.82 -20.69
CA ASP A 79 6.07 -3.05 -19.94
C ASP A 79 7.10 -3.31 -18.79
N ARG A 80 7.42 -2.25 -18.03
CA ARG A 80 8.41 -2.27 -16.94
C ARG A 80 7.81 -1.76 -15.63
N HIS A 81 7.26 -2.68 -14.85
CA HIS A 81 6.54 -2.38 -13.60
C HIS A 81 7.33 -2.71 -12.32
N ASP A 82 8.49 -3.35 -12.45
CA ASP A 82 9.30 -3.88 -11.35
C ASP A 82 9.90 -2.79 -10.45
N ALA A 83 10.22 -1.62 -11.00
CA ALA A 83 10.86 -0.53 -10.26
C ALA A 83 9.91 0.63 -9.89
N ILE A 84 8.72 0.69 -10.47
CA ILE A 84 7.85 1.86 -10.32
C ILE A 84 7.31 2.02 -8.89
N GLY A 85 7.18 0.92 -8.15
CA GLY A 85 6.82 0.96 -6.72
C GLY A 85 7.93 1.55 -5.84
N ILE A 86 9.20 1.40 -6.25
CA ILE A 86 10.34 2.03 -5.55
C ILE A 86 10.25 3.55 -5.71
N ASP A 87 9.93 4.03 -6.91
CA ASP A 87 9.72 5.45 -7.16
C ASP A 87 8.59 6.01 -6.28
N LEU A 88 7.48 5.27 -6.15
CA LEU A 88 6.34 5.69 -5.31
C LEU A 88 6.75 5.85 -3.84
N VAL A 89 7.42 4.85 -3.27
CA VAL A 89 7.89 4.92 -1.88
C VAL A 89 8.91 6.05 -1.70
N ALA A 90 9.83 6.22 -2.64
CA ALA A 90 10.88 7.22 -2.56
C ALA A 90 10.32 8.65 -2.56
N MET A 91 9.29 8.95 -3.36
CA MET A 91 8.64 10.27 -3.37
C MET A 91 8.11 10.62 -1.97
N CYS A 92 7.35 9.72 -1.35
CA CYS A 92 6.80 9.95 -0.02
C CYS A 92 7.88 9.99 1.08
N VAL A 93 8.81 9.04 1.09
CA VAL A 93 9.82 8.93 2.16
C VAL A 93 10.79 10.11 2.15
N ASN A 94 11.16 10.61 0.97
CA ASN A 94 12.06 11.74 0.87
C ASN A 94 11.47 13.02 1.51
N ASP A 95 10.15 13.22 1.42
CA ASP A 95 9.47 14.35 2.06
C ASP A 95 9.37 14.24 3.59
N LEU A 96 9.44 13.02 4.13
CA LEU A 96 9.50 12.77 5.57
C LEU A 96 10.90 13.08 6.13
N ILE A 97 11.94 12.56 5.48
CA ILE A 97 13.32 12.65 6.01
C ILE A 97 13.86 14.08 6.02
N VAL A 98 13.40 14.97 5.13
CA VAL A 98 13.82 16.38 5.11
C VAL A 98 13.37 17.15 6.35
N GLN A 99 12.35 16.66 7.05
CA GLN A 99 11.89 17.19 8.35
C GLN A 99 12.53 16.45 9.55
N GLY A 100 13.41 15.47 9.28
CA GLY A 100 14.02 14.62 10.30
C GLY A 100 13.13 13.50 10.82
N ALA A 101 12.02 13.19 10.13
CA ALA A 101 11.14 12.08 10.52
C ALA A 101 11.73 10.72 10.12
N GLU A 102 11.47 9.70 10.96
CA GLU A 102 11.75 8.30 10.63
C GLU A 102 10.54 7.66 9.93
N PRO A 103 10.68 7.07 8.73
CA PRO A 103 9.60 6.35 8.08
C PRO A 103 9.17 5.10 8.87
N LEU A 104 7.87 4.98 9.15
CA LEU A 104 7.32 3.91 10.00
C LEU A 104 6.60 2.81 9.21
N PHE A 105 5.62 3.20 8.40
CA PHE A 105 4.79 2.30 7.60
C PHE A 105 4.37 2.99 6.28
N PHE A 106 3.86 2.21 5.33
CA PHE A 106 3.43 2.69 4.01
C PHE A 106 2.13 2.01 3.60
N LEU A 107 1.26 2.75 2.89
CA LEU A 107 0.05 2.22 2.27
C LEU A 107 0.01 2.70 0.81
N ASP A 108 -0.36 1.82 -0.12
CA ASP A 108 -0.51 2.08 -1.56
C ASP A 108 -1.95 1.87 -2.08
#